data_AF-A0A9J5XVS8-F1
#
_entry.id   AF-A0A9J5XVS8-F1
#
_cell.length_a   1.000
_cell.length_b   1.000
_cell.length_c   1.000
_cell.angle_alpha   90.00
_cell.angle_beta   90.00
_cell.angle_gamma   90.00
#
_symmetry.space_group_name_H-M   'P 1'
#
loop_
_entity.id
_entity.type
_entity.pdbx_description
1 polymer ?
#
loop_
_entity_poly.entity_id
_entity_poly.type
_entity_poly.pdbx_seq_one_letter_code
_entity_poly.pdbx_strand_id
1 'polypeptide(L)'
;MTTRRRSSSRLQSLFVKFSTVSAIRVLLLFLALAFAFALPESDQLLSGGSNGTRNGSEFSSGPRSRPKEDSFADMIDRALEKEFTENDKDEVNDAGSFNNSVAEQQAVLETVARVKPKKNDTKKEDKSFQLHHVFKLDNDHGAEETPTLIDRKDNVFIISNFKSKYPVLQLDLRLISDLVVVIVSATCGGIAFACAGQPVITGYLLAGSVVGPGGFNVVSEMVQVETVAQFGVIFLLFALGLEFSTTKLRVVRAVAVLGGLLQVLLFICLCGITASLCGGKPSEGVFVGAFLSMSSTAVVLKFLMEKNSTNALHGQVTIGTLILQDCAVGLLFALLPILGGTSNVLQGLISMTKSLVMLLSFLAILSILSRKCVPWFLKLMISLSSQTNELYQLASVAFCLLVAWCSDKLGLSLELGSFAAGVMISTTDLAQHTLEQVEPIRNFFAALFLASIGMLIHVHFLWNHVDILLASVILVVIVKTVVTSAVVKAFGYNNKTSLLVGMSLAQIGEFAFVLLSRASNLHLVEGKLYLLLLGTTALSLVTTPLLFKLIPAVVHLGVLLRWFPPDSPSEFGFKSDNFRSDSAKQRIALVSKDLIHEG
;
A
#
# COMPACT_ATOMS: atom_id res chain seq x y z
N MET A 1 -38.52 -16.53 24.82
CA MET A 1 -37.23 -16.28 24.13
C MET A 1 -37.11 -14.92 23.44
N THR A 2 -38.19 -14.34 22.90
CA THR A 2 -38.17 -13.12 22.05
C THR A 2 -37.73 -11.83 22.74
N THR A 3 -38.08 -11.61 24.02
CA THR A 3 -37.77 -10.37 24.77
C THR A 3 -36.26 -10.13 24.97
N ARG A 4 -35.47 -11.19 25.23
CA ARG A 4 -34.02 -11.06 25.52
C ARG A 4 -33.21 -10.50 24.32
N ARG A 5 -33.64 -10.75 23.08
CA ARG A 5 -33.02 -10.18 21.86
C ARG A 5 -33.24 -8.66 21.72
N ARG A 6 -34.40 -8.12 22.14
CA ARG A 6 -34.71 -6.67 22.04
C ARG A 6 -33.96 -5.80 23.06
N SER A 7 -33.57 -6.35 24.20
CA SER A 7 -32.70 -5.67 25.16
C SER A 7 -31.26 -5.55 24.64
N SER A 8 -30.70 -6.65 24.11
CA SER A 8 -29.35 -6.68 23.55
C SER A 8 -29.10 -5.64 22.45
N SER A 9 -30.06 -5.42 21.54
CA SER A 9 -29.90 -4.43 20.47
C SER A 9 -30.01 -2.97 20.95
N ARG A 10 -30.82 -2.68 21.99
CA ARG A 10 -30.87 -1.34 22.60
C ARG A 10 -29.61 -1.04 23.42
N LEU A 11 -29.08 -2.02 24.15
CA LEU A 11 -27.79 -1.89 24.85
C LEU A 11 -26.62 -1.71 23.88
N GLN A 12 -26.60 -2.46 22.76
CA GLN A 12 -25.62 -2.25 21.69
C GLN A 12 -25.71 -0.83 21.09
N SER A 13 -26.92 -0.30 20.90
CA SER A 13 -27.10 1.08 20.42
C SER A 13 -26.56 2.14 21.40
N LEU A 14 -26.85 2.00 22.70
CA LEU A 14 -26.33 2.92 23.72
C LEU A 14 -24.80 2.82 23.88
N PHE A 15 -24.24 1.61 23.93
CA PHE A 15 -22.78 1.45 24.08
C PHE A 15 -21.99 1.87 22.84
N VAL A 16 -22.54 1.69 21.64
CA VAL A 16 -21.94 2.28 20.42
C VAL A 16 -21.95 3.80 20.51
N LYS A 17 -23.07 4.43 20.93
CA LYS A 17 -23.12 5.89 21.15
C LYS A 17 -22.14 6.36 22.22
N PHE A 18 -21.99 5.63 23.34
CA PHE A 18 -21.05 6.02 24.40
C PHE A 18 -19.59 5.92 23.95
N SER A 19 -19.24 4.84 23.23
CA SER A 19 -17.92 4.63 22.65
C SER A 19 -17.58 5.67 21.57
N THR A 20 -18.51 6.01 20.68
CA THR A 20 -18.27 7.06 19.67
C THR A 20 -18.20 8.45 20.29
N VAL A 21 -19.08 8.82 21.23
CA VAL A 21 -19.01 10.12 21.92
C VAL A 21 -17.71 10.27 22.72
N SER A 22 -17.22 9.20 23.35
CA SER A 22 -15.93 9.23 24.06
C SER A 22 -14.75 9.34 23.09
N ALA A 23 -14.73 8.59 21.98
CA ALA A 23 -13.71 8.72 20.94
C ALA A 23 -13.71 10.12 20.28
N ILE A 24 -14.89 10.67 19.98
CA ILE A 24 -15.05 12.03 19.44
C ILE A 24 -14.51 13.07 20.44
N ARG A 25 -14.74 12.90 21.76
CA ARG A 25 -14.17 13.82 22.77
C ARG A 25 -12.64 13.77 22.83
N VAL A 26 -12.02 12.59 22.74
CA VAL A 26 -10.55 12.46 22.69
C VAL A 26 -9.98 12.96 21.36
N LEU A 27 -10.71 12.82 20.26
CA LEU A 27 -10.31 13.38 18.96
C LEU A 27 -10.50 14.91 18.87
N LEU A 28 -11.48 15.47 19.57
CA LEU A 28 -11.57 16.91 19.79
C LEU A 28 -10.44 17.43 20.69
N LEU A 29 -9.99 16.62 21.66
CA LEU A 29 -8.77 16.90 22.44
C LEU A 29 -7.52 16.85 21.54
N PHE A 30 -7.44 15.91 20.59
CA PHE A 30 -6.37 15.84 19.58
C PHE A 30 -6.33 17.12 18.75
N LEU A 31 -7.48 17.56 18.23
CA LEU A 31 -7.62 18.84 17.51
C LEU A 31 -7.16 20.02 18.37
N ALA A 32 -7.56 20.08 19.65
CA ALA A 32 -7.19 21.16 20.57
C ALA A 32 -5.69 21.19 20.91
N LEU A 33 -5.03 20.02 21.00
CA LEU A 33 -3.58 19.92 21.20
C LEU A 33 -2.80 20.28 19.93
N ALA A 34 -3.23 19.83 18.75
CA ALA A 34 -2.64 20.24 17.48
C ALA A 34 -2.75 21.76 17.25
N PHE A 35 -3.88 22.36 17.64
CA PHE A 35 -4.12 23.80 17.59
C PHE A 35 -3.14 24.62 18.47
N ALA A 36 -2.75 24.09 19.63
CA ALA A 36 -1.88 24.78 20.58
C ALA A 36 -0.42 24.99 20.10
N PHE A 37 0.03 24.23 19.09
CA PHE A 37 1.40 24.28 18.55
C PHE A 37 1.50 24.92 17.14
N ALA A 38 0.42 25.53 16.63
CA ALA A 38 0.26 25.88 15.21
C ALA A 38 0.03 27.37 14.91
N LEU A 39 0.62 28.28 15.71
CA LEU A 39 0.70 29.73 15.44
C LEU A 39 2.16 30.08 15.10
N PRO A 40 2.43 30.89 14.05
CA PRO A 40 2.05 32.31 14.05
C PRO A 40 1.56 32.91 12.70
N GLU A 41 1.04 34.14 12.82
CA GLU A 41 0.93 35.30 11.88
C GLU A 41 0.70 35.14 10.36
N SER A 42 0.05 36.16 9.76
CA SER A 42 -0.57 36.09 8.42
C SER A 42 -0.66 37.46 7.74
N ASP A 43 -0.62 37.51 6.40
CA ASP A 43 -1.08 38.70 5.64
C ASP A 43 -1.71 38.35 4.25
N GLN A 44 -2.23 39.36 3.54
CA GLN A 44 -3.27 39.26 2.47
C GLN A 44 -2.71 39.17 1.01
N LEU A 45 -3.43 39.16 -0.15
CA LEU A 45 -4.75 39.73 -0.57
C LEU A 45 -5.35 39.02 -1.85
N LEU A 46 -6.27 39.65 -2.62
CA LEU A 46 -7.31 39.02 -3.50
C LEU A 46 -7.53 39.63 -4.94
N SER A 47 -8.37 38.96 -5.76
CA SER A 47 -9.13 39.44 -6.99
C SER A 47 -8.41 39.40 -8.38
N GLY A 48 -9.04 39.32 -9.59
CA GLY A 48 -10.45 39.11 -10.08
C GLY A 48 -10.91 40.12 -11.19
N GLY A 49 -11.70 39.84 -12.27
CA GLY A 49 -12.27 38.62 -12.91
C GLY A 49 -13.47 38.86 -13.92
N SER A 50 -13.67 37.97 -14.94
CA SER A 50 -14.90 37.73 -15.80
C SER A 50 -15.15 38.46 -17.18
N ASN A 51 -15.97 37.78 -18.06
CA ASN A 51 -16.68 38.19 -19.32
C ASN A 51 -15.87 38.19 -20.67
N GLY A 52 -16.37 37.96 -21.91
CA GLY A 52 -17.68 37.58 -22.58
C GLY A 52 -17.73 38.08 -24.08
N THR A 53 -18.57 37.72 -25.09
CA THR A 53 -19.67 36.73 -25.38
C THR A 53 -20.17 36.78 -26.88
N ARG A 54 -20.87 35.75 -27.45
CA ARG A 54 -21.76 35.71 -28.70
C ARG A 54 -21.11 35.67 -30.13
N ASN A 55 -21.71 35.27 -31.30
CA ASN A 55 -23.03 34.67 -31.74
C ASN A 55 -23.05 34.10 -33.23
N GLY A 56 -23.89 33.09 -33.58
CA GLY A 56 -24.49 32.75 -34.93
C GLY A 56 -23.60 32.12 -36.06
N SER A 57 -24.05 31.55 -37.22
CA SER A 57 -25.34 31.04 -37.82
C SER A 57 -25.18 30.88 -39.39
N GLU A 58 -25.79 30.03 -40.26
CA GLU A 58 -26.73 28.85 -40.25
C GLU A 58 -27.00 28.25 -41.71
N PHE A 59 -27.54 27.01 -41.86
CA PHE A 59 -28.16 26.34 -43.08
C PHE A 59 -27.29 26.02 -44.37
N SER A 60 -27.60 25.16 -45.40
CA SER A 60 -28.71 24.20 -45.74
C SER A 60 -28.40 23.06 -46.80
N SER A 61 -28.83 21.81 -46.52
CA SER A 61 -29.48 20.71 -47.35
C SER A 61 -29.18 20.28 -48.83
N GLY A 62 -28.77 18.99 -49.02
CA GLY A 62 -29.37 17.94 -49.92
C GLY A 62 -29.07 17.91 -51.46
N PRO A 63 -29.53 16.89 -52.27
CA PRO A 63 -30.25 15.62 -51.99
C PRO A 63 -29.64 14.34 -52.70
N ARG A 64 -30.45 13.28 -53.03
CA ARG A 64 -30.04 11.86 -53.34
C ARG A 64 -30.32 11.34 -54.77
N SER A 65 -29.67 10.22 -55.16
CA SER A 65 -30.20 9.18 -56.08
C SER A 65 -29.68 7.74 -55.75
N ARG A 66 -30.07 6.69 -56.50
CA ARG A 66 -29.85 5.22 -56.28
C ARG A 66 -29.95 4.45 -57.63
N PRO A 67 -29.81 3.10 -57.71
CA PRO A 67 -28.67 2.23 -57.37
C PRO A 67 -28.33 1.23 -58.52
N LYS A 68 -27.43 0.27 -58.29
CA LYS A 68 -27.42 -1.07 -58.95
C LYS A 68 -26.82 -2.14 -58.02
N GLU A 69 -26.79 -3.40 -58.47
CA GLU A 69 -26.67 -4.60 -57.63
C GLU A 69 -25.31 -5.31 -57.79
N ASP A 70 -24.67 -5.69 -56.69
CA ASP A 70 -23.37 -6.38 -56.66
C ASP A 70 -23.36 -7.54 -55.62
N SER A 71 -22.27 -8.30 -55.56
CA SER A 71 -22.20 -9.65 -54.97
C SER A 71 -22.30 -9.71 -53.44
N PHE A 72 -22.37 -10.94 -52.90
CA PHE A 72 -22.32 -11.20 -51.45
C PHE A 72 -20.98 -10.76 -50.81
N ALA A 73 -19.88 -10.81 -51.57
CA ALA A 73 -18.60 -10.22 -51.17
C ALA A 73 -18.73 -8.70 -51.00
N ASP A 74 -19.21 -8.01 -52.04
CA ASP A 74 -19.50 -6.57 -51.99
C ASP A 74 -20.55 -6.22 -50.92
N MET A 75 -21.41 -7.16 -50.51
CA MET A 75 -22.38 -6.98 -49.42
C MET A 75 -21.74 -7.07 -48.03
N ILE A 76 -20.66 -7.84 -47.87
CA ILE A 76 -19.82 -7.85 -46.66
C ILE A 76 -18.90 -6.63 -46.65
N ASP A 77 -18.24 -6.30 -47.76
CA ASP A 77 -17.39 -5.12 -47.83
C ASP A 77 -18.21 -3.83 -47.63
N ARG A 78 -19.43 -3.71 -48.19
CA ARG A 78 -20.34 -2.60 -47.87
C ARG A 78 -21.02 -2.68 -46.49
N ALA A 79 -20.89 -3.79 -45.76
CA ALA A 79 -21.23 -3.82 -44.34
C ALA A 79 -20.06 -3.24 -43.53
N LEU A 80 -18.85 -3.76 -43.76
CA LEU A 80 -17.61 -3.31 -43.12
C LEU A 80 -17.32 -1.83 -43.42
N GLU A 81 -17.37 -1.39 -44.66
CA GLU A 81 -17.11 -0.01 -45.10
C GLU A 81 -18.25 0.97 -44.71
N LYS A 82 -19.38 0.46 -44.18
CA LYS A 82 -20.50 1.27 -43.65
C LYS A 82 -20.54 1.30 -42.12
N GLU A 83 -20.01 0.27 -41.48
CA GLU A 83 -19.85 0.18 -40.02
C GLU A 83 -18.49 0.75 -39.57
N PHE A 84 -17.53 0.82 -40.50
CA PHE A 84 -16.20 1.41 -40.38
C PHE A 84 -15.87 2.35 -41.55
N THR A 85 -16.83 3.16 -42.03
CA THR A 85 -16.49 4.27 -42.93
C THR A 85 -15.53 5.20 -42.19
N GLU A 86 -14.40 5.55 -42.81
CA GLU A 86 -13.52 6.59 -42.27
C GLU A 86 -14.28 7.92 -42.21
N ASN A 87 -14.08 8.71 -41.16
CA ASN A 87 -14.77 9.99 -40.93
C ASN A 87 -14.24 11.12 -41.86
N ASP A 88 -13.76 10.75 -43.06
CA ASP A 88 -13.12 11.60 -44.05
C ASP A 88 -14.14 12.12 -45.08
N LYS A 89 -15.13 12.89 -44.57
CA LYS A 89 -15.68 14.08 -45.24
C LYS A 89 -16.44 14.98 -44.29
N ASP A 90 -16.11 16.27 -44.40
CA ASP A 90 -16.96 17.40 -44.05
C ASP A 90 -17.35 17.53 -42.56
N GLU A 91 -16.35 17.49 -41.66
CA GLU A 91 -16.28 18.64 -40.75
C GLU A 91 -15.99 19.88 -41.62
N VAL A 92 -16.83 20.90 -41.44
CA VAL A 92 -16.98 22.05 -42.35
C VAL A 92 -15.67 22.83 -42.51
N ASN A 93 -15.51 23.53 -43.64
CA ASN A 93 -14.52 24.58 -43.83
C ASN A 93 -14.69 25.72 -42.78
N ASP A 94 -14.18 25.52 -41.58
CA ASP A 94 -13.83 26.60 -40.68
C ASP A 94 -12.63 27.34 -41.29
N ALA A 95 -12.93 28.41 -42.03
CA ALA A 95 -11.95 29.32 -42.62
C ALA A 95 -11.25 30.18 -41.56
N GLY A 96 -10.63 29.52 -40.56
CA GLY A 96 -10.10 30.15 -39.37
C GLY A 96 -9.65 29.22 -38.22
N SER A 97 -9.43 27.91 -38.43
CA SER A 97 -8.99 26.99 -37.37
C SER A 97 -7.54 26.50 -37.53
N PHE A 98 -6.57 27.40 -37.36
CA PHE A 98 -5.24 27.00 -36.91
C PHE A 98 -5.33 26.61 -35.43
N ASN A 99 -4.75 25.46 -35.05
CA ASN A 99 -4.87 24.93 -33.69
C ASN A 99 -4.38 25.95 -32.64
N ASN A 100 -5.23 26.26 -31.66
CA ASN A 100 -5.15 27.44 -30.79
C ASN A 100 -4.02 27.38 -29.73
N SER A 101 -3.05 26.48 -29.90
CA SER A 101 -1.80 26.40 -29.11
C SER A 101 -0.66 27.27 -29.69
N VAL A 102 -0.91 27.94 -30.83
CA VAL A 102 0.08 28.78 -31.57
C VAL A 102 -0.44 30.22 -31.73
N ALA A 103 -1.45 30.62 -30.96
CA ALA A 103 -2.23 31.85 -31.15
C ALA A 103 -1.42 33.17 -31.11
N GLU A 104 -0.24 33.17 -30.47
CA GLU A 104 0.65 34.33 -30.35
C GLU A 104 1.92 34.22 -31.21
N GLN A 105 2.04 33.20 -32.07
CA GLN A 105 3.22 32.97 -32.91
C GLN A 105 2.88 33.00 -34.41
N GLN A 106 3.72 33.68 -35.20
CA GLN A 106 3.55 33.74 -36.65
C GLN A 106 3.83 32.37 -37.29
N ALA A 107 2.78 31.66 -37.69
CA ALA A 107 2.90 30.44 -38.47
C ALA A 107 3.42 30.74 -39.89
N VAL A 108 4.56 30.16 -40.26
CA VAL A 108 5.10 30.19 -41.63
C VAL A 108 4.79 28.86 -42.31
N LEU A 109 4.18 28.92 -43.50
CA LEU A 109 3.92 27.75 -44.33
C LEU A 109 5.18 27.40 -45.14
N GLU A 110 5.88 26.34 -44.74
CA GLU A 110 7.05 25.81 -45.45
C GLU A 110 6.76 24.44 -46.08
N THR A 111 7.10 24.29 -47.36
CA THR A 111 6.81 23.07 -48.15
C THR A 111 7.88 22.02 -47.92
N VAL A 112 7.59 21.01 -47.10
CA VAL A 112 8.52 19.91 -46.78
C VAL A 112 8.43 18.74 -47.76
N ALA A 113 9.58 18.14 -48.10
CA ALA A 113 9.65 16.92 -48.90
C ALA A 113 9.66 15.67 -47.99
N ARG A 114 8.75 14.72 -48.22
CA ARG A 114 8.76 13.41 -47.55
C ARG A 114 9.60 12.41 -48.33
N VAL A 115 10.75 12.05 -47.80
CA VAL A 115 11.60 10.97 -48.33
C VAL A 115 11.19 9.65 -47.70
N LYS A 116 11.14 8.58 -48.50
CA LYS A 116 11.07 7.19 -48.03
C LYS A 116 12.34 6.46 -48.49
N PRO A 117 13.10 5.80 -47.60
CA PRO A 117 14.20 4.95 -48.04
C PRO A 117 13.64 3.80 -48.88
N LYS A 118 14.26 3.52 -50.03
CA LYS A 118 13.92 2.38 -50.88
C LYS A 118 15.01 1.33 -50.73
N LYS A 119 14.66 0.19 -50.13
CA LYS A 119 15.59 -0.88 -49.79
C LYS A 119 16.22 -1.51 -51.03
N ASN A 120 17.54 -1.67 -51.03
CA ASN A 120 18.26 -2.60 -51.90
C ASN A 120 18.59 -3.84 -51.07
N ASP A 121 17.95 -4.97 -51.37
CA ASP A 121 18.19 -6.25 -50.67
C ASP A 121 19.53 -6.88 -51.11
N THR A 122 20.65 -6.34 -50.63
CA THR A 122 21.98 -6.96 -50.86
C THR A 122 23.03 -6.58 -49.80
N LYS A 123 22.74 -6.86 -48.52
CA LYS A 123 23.77 -7.12 -47.48
C LYS A 123 23.19 -7.78 -46.23
N LYS A 124 23.39 -9.10 -46.11
CA LYS A 124 23.48 -9.80 -44.83
C LYS A 124 24.95 -10.18 -44.66
N GLU A 125 25.60 -9.63 -43.66
CA GLU A 125 26.94 -10.04 -43.22
C GLU A 125 26.94 -10.19 -41.70
N ASP A 126 27.68 -11.15 -41.19
CA ASP A 126 27.53 -11.65 -39.83
C ASP A 126 28.03 -10.69 -38.73
N LYS A 127 27.32 -10.68 -37.60
CA LYS A 127 27.88 -10.26 -36.30
C LYS A 127 27.62 -11.35 -35.27
N SER A 128 28.71 -11.81 -34.65
CA SER A 128 28.70 -12.91 -33.67
C SER A 128 27.91 -12.56 -32.41
N PHE A 129 27.10 -13.51 -31.92
CA PHE A 129 26.41 -13.39 -30.64
C PHE A 129 27.39 -13.10 -29.48
N GLN A 130 27.14 -12.02 -28.74
CA GLN A 130 27.76 -11.75 -27.44
C GLN A 130 26.66 -11.51 -26.39
N LEU A 131 26.78 -12.17 -25.24
CA LEU A 131 25.77 -12.09 -24.16
C LEU A 131 25.48 -10.66 -23.67
N HIS A 132 26.44 -9.75 -23.80
CA HIS A 132 26.29 -8.35 -23.42
C HIS A 132 25.20 -7.60 -24.23
N HIS A 133 24.83 -8.11 -25.41
CA HIS A 133 23.78 -7.51 -26.25
C HIS A 133 22.35 -7.84 -25.77
N VAL A 134 22.18 -8.87 -24.92
CA VAL A 134 20.87 -9.30 -24.41
C VAL A 134 20.28 -8.27 -23.42
N PHE A 135 21.15 -7.60 -22.66
CA PHE A 135 20.76 -6.58 -21.67
C PHE A 135 20.82 -5.14 -22.20
N LYS A 136 21.09 -4.95 -23.50
CA LYS A 136 21.06 -3.64 -24.16
C LYS A 136 20.21 -3.67 -25.44
N LEU A 137 18.92 -3.90 -25.23
CA LEU A 137 17.87 -3.52 -26.18
C LEU A 137 17.55 -2.02 -26.02
N ASP A 138 18.48 -1.18 -26.48
CA ASP A 138 18.09 0.15 -26.99
C ASP A 138 17.29 -0.05 -28.31
N ASN A 139 16.47 0.93 -28.70
CA ASN A 139 15.32 0.75 -29.60
C ASN A 139 15.68 0.67 -31.11
N ASP A 140 16.76 -0.02 -31.45
CA ASP A 140 17.50 0.10 -32.72
C ASP A 140 16.85 -0.64 -33.91
N HIS A 141 15.73 -1.33 -33.70
CA HIS A 141 14.94 -1.97 -34.77
C HIS A 141 13.87 -1.03 -35.38
N GLY A 142 13.77 0.22 -34.93
CA GLY A 142 12.87 1.23 -35.52
C GLY A 142 13.53 2.16 -36.54
N ALA A 143 14.86 2.24 -36.59
CA ALA A 143 15.56 3.37 -37.25
C ALA A 143 15.56 3.33 -38.78
N GLU A 144 15.57 2.14 -39.41
CA GLU A 144 15.76 2.02 -40.87
C GLU A 144 14.51 2.35 -41.72
N GLU A 145 13.31 2.39 -41.13
CA GLU A 145 12.05 2.61 -41.87
C GLU A 145 11.36 3.96 -41.58
N THR A 146 11.90 4.84 -40.73
CA THR A 146 11.27 6.14 -40.47
C THR A 146 11.34 7.08 -41.68
N PRO A 147 10.21 7.55 -42.24
CA PRO A 147 10.23 8.50 -43.36
C PRO A 147 10.60 9.90 -42.86
N THR A 148 11.75 10.41 -43.33
CA THR A 148 12.24 11.75 -42.99
C THR A 148 11.50 12.83 -43.78
N LEU A 149 11.12 13.90 -43.10
CA LEU A 149 10.71 15.15 -43.73
C LEU A 149 11.92 16.08 -43.85
N ILE A 150 12.11 16.71 -45.00
CA ILE A 150 13.19 17.69 -45.23
C ILE A 150 12.57 19.05 -45.57
N ASP A 151 12.94 20.08 -44.82
CA ASP A 151 12.57 21.49 -45.08
C ASP A 151 13.47 22.14 -46.15
N ARG A 152 13.01 23.26 -46.72
CA ARG A 152 13.74 24.11 -47.68
C ARG A 152 15.11 24.60 -47.19
N LYS A 153 15.39 24.55 -45.87
CA LYS A 153 16.69 24.87 -45.27
C LYS A 153 17.54 23.62 -44.96
N ASP A 154 17.22 22.48 -45.57
CA ASP A 154 17.81 21.14 -45.33
C ASP A 154 17.71 20.62 -43.88
N ASN A 155 16.78 21.16 -43.08
CA ASN A 155 16.47 20.61 -41.76
C ASN A 155 15.76 19.25 -41.91
N VAL A 156 16.30 18.21 -41.27
CA VAL A 156 15.76 16.84 -41.31
C VAL A 156 14.94 16.55 -40.05
N PHE A 157 13.67 16.19 -40.23
CA PHE A 157 12.75 15.84 -39.14
C PHE A 157 12.32 14.38 -39.26
N ILE A 158 12.33 13.67 -38.12
CA ILE A 158 11.91 12.26 -38.00
C ILE A 158 10.54 12.21 -37.30
N ILE A 159 9.59 11.48 -37.89
CA ILE A 159 8.27 11.27 -37.29
C ILE A 159 8.39 10.19 -36.21
N SER A 160 8.59 10.61 -34.96
CA SER A 160 8.95 9.74 -33.83
C SER A 160 7.83 8.83 -33.29
N ASN A 161 6.57 9.04 -33.70
CA ASN A 161 5.44 8.23 -33.27
C ASN A 161 4.61 7.77 -34.48
N PHE A 162 5.01 6.64 -35.06
CA PHE A 162 4.26 6.00 -36.12
C PHE A 162 3.08 5.23 -35.50
N LYS A 163 1.89 5.84 -35.49
CA LYS A 163 0.65 5.21 -35.01
C LYS A 163 0.32 4.00 -35.89
N SER A 164 0.73 2.81 -35.46
CA SER A 164 0.61 1.57 -36.23
C SER A 164 -0.85 1.23 -36.51
N LYS A 165 -1.16 0.75 -37.72
CA LYS A 165 -2.54 0.38 -38.13
C LYS A 165 -3.08 -0.84 -37.35
N TYR A 166 -2.23 -1.51 -36.57
CA TYR A 166 -2.54 -2.60 -35.66
C TYR A 166 -2.06 -2.27 -34.24
N PRO A 167 -2.74 -2.75 -33.18
CA PRO A 167 -2.27 -2.58 -31.81
C PRO A 167 -1.03 -3.44 -31.56
N VAL A 168 0.15 -2.82 -31.57
CA VAL A 168 1.40 -3.47 -31.16
C VAL A 168 1.41 -3.57 -29.64
N LEU A 169 1.71 -4.77 -29.11
CA LEU A 169 1.88 -4.99 -27.67
C LEU A 169 3.12 -4.25 -27.17
N GLN A 170 2.92 -3.09 -26.55
CA GLN A 170 3.96 -2.39 -25.79
C GLN A 170 4.23 -3.16 -24.50
N LEU A 171 5.25 -4.03 -24.53
CA LEU A 171 5.67 -4.86 -23.41
C LEU A 171 6.82 -4.18 -22.67
N ASP A 172 6.61 -3.77 -21.41
CA ASP A 172 7.70 -3.28 -20.57
C ASP A 172 8.55 -4.45 -20.06
N LEU A 173 9.58 -4.78 -20.85
CA LEU A 173 10.57 -5.79 -20.52
C LEU A 173 11.43 -5.43 -19.28
N ARG A 174 11.54 -4.15 -18.92
CA ARG A 174 12.29 -3.71 -17.74
C ARG A 174 11.53 -4.04 -16.47
N LEU A 175 10.24 -3.68 -16.41
CA LEU A 175 9.36 -4.07 -15.30
C LEU A 175 9.34 -5.59 -15.09
N ILE A 176 9.25 -6.37 -16.17
CA ILE A 176 9.26 -7.84 -16.08
C ILE A 176 10.60 -8.36 -15.55
N SER A 177 11.73 -7.83 -16.05
CA SER A 177 13.07 -8.16 -15.57
C SER A 177 13.24 -7.85 -14.08
N ASP A 178 12.88 -6.64 -13.66
CA ASP A 178 13.01 -6.17 -12.29
C ASP A 178 12.15 -6.99 -11.33
N LEU A 179 10.92 -7.32 -11.72
CA LEU A 179 10.03 -8.19 -10.95
C LEU A 179 10.62 -9.59 -10.76
N VAL A 180 11.22 -10.17 -11.81
CA VAL A 180 11.91 -11.46 -11.75
C VAL A 180 13.13 -11.41 -10.82
N VAL A 181 13.97 -10.38 -10.93
CA VAL A 181 15.14 -10.20 -10.06
C VAL A 181 14.72 -10.07 -8.59
N VAL A 182 13.66 -9.31 -8.29
CA VAL A 182 13.12 -9.15 -6.93
C VAL A 182 12.54 -10.46 -6.39
N ILE A 183 11.76 -11.21 -7.17
CA ILE A 183 11.18 -12.50 -6.72
C ILE A 183 12.27 -13.57 -6.52
N VAL A 184 13.24 -13.67 -7.44
CA VAL A 184 14.34 -14.65 -7.35
C VAL A 184 15.25 -14.31 -6.15
N SER A 185 15.66 -13.05 -6.00
CA SER A 185 16.50 -12.64 -4.87
C SER A 185 15.79 -12.81 -3.53
N ALA A 186 14.51 -12.44 -3.42
CA ALA A 186 13.70 -12.69 -2.23
C ALA A 186 13.63 -14.19 -1.92
N THR A 187 13.44 -15.04 -2.93
CA THR A 187 13.44 -16.51 -2.76
C THR A 187 14.79 -17.01 -2.22
N CYS A 188 15.91 -16.57 -2.82
CA CYS A 188 17.26 -16.93 -2.37
C CYS A 188 17.55 -16.44 -0.93
N GLY A 189 17.22 -15.19 -0.60
CA GLY A 189 17.40 -14.62 0.73
C GLY A 189 16.51 -15.31 1.78
N GLY A 190 15.27 -15.61 1.43
CA GLY A 190 14.35 -16.38 2.27
C GLY A 190 14.86 -17.78 2.57
N ILE A 191 15.38 -18.50 1.57
CA ILE A 191 16.02 -19.81 1.74
C ILE A 191 17.25 -19.69 2.64
N ALA A 192 18.15 -18.73 2.39
CA ALA A 192 19.34 -18.53 3.20
C ALA A 192 19.01 -18.26 4.69
N PHE A 193 17.98 -17.43 4.96
CA PHE A 193 17.55 -17.14 6.32
C PHE A 193 16.82 -18.33 6.98
N ALA A 194 16.05 -19.11 6.22
CA ALA A 194 15.46 -20.37 6.71
C ALA A 194 16.55 -21.38 7.11
N CYS A 195 17.57 -21.58 6.26
CA CYS A 195 18.72 -22.42 6.57
C CYS A 195 19.51 -21.93 7.80
N ALA A 196 19.57 -20.61 8.02
CA ALA A 196 20.20 -19.99 9.19
C ALA A 196 19.33 -20.02 10.48
N GLY A 197 18.13 -20.62 10.46
CA GLY A 197 17.23 -20.65 11.62
C GLY A 197 16.66 -19.27 12.01
N GLN A 198 16.48 -18.40 11.02
CA GLN A 198 15.96 -17.04 11.17
C GLN A 198 14.59 -16.90 10.46
N PRO A 199 13.77 -15.89 10.80
CA PRO A 199 12.49 -15.67 10.11
C PRO A 199 12.70 -15.32 8.63
N VAL A 200 11.96 -16.00 7.74
CA VAL A 200 12.07 -15.87 6.27
C VAL A 200 11.82 -14.43 5.80
N ILE A 201 10.93 -13.72 6.50
CA ILE A 201 10.63 -12.27 6.39
C ILE A 201 11.92 -11.43 6.29
N THR A 202 12.90 -11.72 7.15
CA THR A 202 14.20 -11.02 7.22
C THR A 202 15.00 -11.21 5.92
N GLY A 203 14.92 -12.41 5.33
CA GLY A 203 15.59 -12.76 4.09
C GLY A 203 15.00 -12.06 2.88
N TYR A 204 13.67 -11.90 2.82
CA TYR A 204 13.01 -11.11 1.78
C TYR A 204 13.46 -9.64 1.80
N LEU A 205 13.43 -9.03 2.99
CA LEU A 205 13.79 -7.61 3.17
C LEU A 205 15.28 -7.34 2.88
N LEU A 206 16.18 -8.20 3.38
CA LEU A 206 17.61 -8.04 3.10
C LEU A 206 17.98 -8.34 1.64
N ALA A 207 17.32 -9.30 0.98
CA ALA A 207 17.52 -9.52 -0.46
C ALA A 207 17.13 -8.29 -1.28
N GLY A 208 16.00 -7.65 -0.96
CA GLY A 208 15.60 -6.38 -1.57
C GLY A 208 16.64 -5.28 -1.41
N SER A 209 17.20 -5.14 -0.21
CA SER A 209 18.26 -4.15 0.07
C SER A 209 19.57 -4.42 -0.65
N VAL A 210 19.88 -5.69 -0.94
CA VAL A 210 21.04 -6.09 -1.76
C VAL A 210 20.80 -5.86 -3.25
N VAL A 211 19.57 -6.03 -3.75
CA VAL A 211 19.21 -5.86 -5.19
C VAL A 211 18.94 -4.40 -5.58
N GLY A 212 18.34 -3.63 -4.69
CA GLY A 212 17.94 -2.24 -4.95
C GLY A 212 19.12 -1.26 -5.13
N PRO A 213 18.82 0.03 -5.36
CA PRO A 213 19.82 1.09 -5.56
C PRO A 213 20.75 1.32 -4.36
N GLY A 214 20.42 0.77 -3.19
CA GLY A 214 21.28 0.76 -2.01
C GLY A 214 22.42 -0.27 -2.04
N GLY A 215 22.34 -1.27 -2.92
CA GLY A 215 23.27 -2.40 -3.02
C GLY A 215 23.85 -2.54 -4.42
N PHE A 216 23.41 -3.55 -5.19
CA PHE A 216 23.88 -3.81 -6.55
C PHE A 216 23.21 -2.96 -7.64
N ASN A 217 22.13 -2.21 -7.33
CA ASN A 217 21.41 -1.37 -8.29
C ASN A 217 21.01 -2.12 -9.57
N VAL A 218 20.38 -3.29 -9.42
CA VAL A 218 19.95 -4.13 -10.55
C VAL A 218 18.56 -3.73 -11.05
N VAL A 219 17.69 -3.31 -10.12
CA VAL A 219 16.33 -2.83 -10.42
C VAL A 219 16.37 -1.37 -10.88
N SER A 220 15.69 -1.07 -11.98
CA SER A 220 15.59 0.27 -12.56
C SER A 220 14.25 0.93 -12.24
N GLU A 221 13.15 0.21 -12.43
CA GLU A 221 11.77 0.73 -12.37
C GLU A 221 11.16 0.62 -10.96
N MET A 222 11.90 1.13 -9.97
CA MET A 222 11.58 1.07 -8.53
C MET A 222 10.12 1.38 -8.19
N VAL A 223 9.57 2.47 -8.72
CA VAL A 223 8.19 2.92 -8.46
C VAL A 223 7.15 1.95 -9.04
N GLN A 224 7.45 1.35 -10.19
CA GLN A 224 6.56 0.37 -10.82
C GLN A 224 6.53 -0.93 -10.01
N VAL A 225 7.70 -1.41 -9.57
CA VAL A 225 7.81 -2.58 -8.69
C VAL A 225 7.10 -2.33 -7.35
N GLU A 226 7.29 -1.16 -6.72
CA GLU A 226 6.60 -0.78 -5.49
C GLU A 226 5.07 -0.75 -5.65
N THR A 227 4.58 -0.25 -6.79
CA THR A 227 3.14 -0.25 -7.12
C THR A 227 2.58 -1.66 -7.22
N VAL A 228 3.30 -2.60 -7.85
CA VAL A 228 2.92 -4.03 -7.89
C VAL A 228 3.07 -4.67 -6.50
N ALA A 229 4.03 -4.22 -5.70
CA ALA A 229 4.29 -4.73 -4.36
C ALA A 229 3.18 -4.33 -3.36
N GLN A 230 2.51 -3.19 -3.53
CA GLN A 230 1.45 -2.74 -2.62
C GLN A 230 0.26 -3.72 -2.51
N PHE A 231 0.01 -4.54 -3.54
CA PHE A 231 -0.95 -5.65 -3.46
C PHE A 231 -0.64 -6.63 -2.31
N GLY A 232 0.62 -6.72 -1.86
CA GLY A 232 1.02 -7.52 -0.70
C GLY A 232 0.40 -7.06 0.61
N VAL A 233 0.36 -5.74 0.85
CA VAL A 233 -0.29 -5.18 2.05
C VAL A 233 -1.80 -5.39 1.98
N ILE A 234 -2.38 -5.14 0.81
CA ILE A 234 -3.81 -5.32 0.52
C ILE A 234 -4.25 -6.77 0.83
N PHE A 235 -3.58 -7.78 0.29
CA PHE A 235 -3.95 -9.17 0.52
C PHE A 235 -3.61 -9.66 1.94
N LEU A 236 -2.56 -9.13 2.57
CA LEU A 236 -2.21 -9.45 3.96
C LEU A 236 -3.24 -8.89 4.96
N LEU A 237 -3.69 -7.65 4.79
CA LEU A 237 -4.72 -7.02 5.61
C LEU A 237 -6.11 -7.60 5.36
N PHE A 238 -6.43 -7.94 4.11
CA PHE A 238 -7.66 -8.66 3.79
C PHE A 238 -7.71 -10.03 4.46
N ALA A 239 -6.63 -10.83 4.37
CA ALA A 239 -6.54 -12.12 5.04
C ALA A 239 -6.60 -12.01 6.57
N LEU A 240 -5.97 -11.00 7.16
CA LEU A 240 -6.14 -10.70 8.58
C LEU A 240 -7.60 -10.39 8.91
N GLY A 241 -8.27 -9.58 8.08
CA GLY A 241 -9.68 -9.25 8.23
C GLY A 241 -10.58 -10.50 8.23
N LEU A 242 -10.23 -11.54 7.45
CA LEU A 242 -10.93 -12.84 7.45
C LEU A 242 -10.76 -13.60 8.78
N GLU A 243 -9.53 -13.68 9.31
CA GLU A 243 -9.26 -14.29 10.64
C GLU A 243 -9.97 -13.54 11.78
N PHE A 244 -10.09 -12.21 11.66
CA PHE A 244 -10.39 -11.35 12.79
C PHE A 244 -11.89 -11.20 13.07
N SER A 245 -12.46 -12.20 13.78
CA SER A 245 -13.86 -12.15 14.22
C SER A 245 -14.23 -10.82 14.86
N THR A 246 -15.22 -10.13 14.29
CA THR A 246 -15.70 -8.80 14.73
C THR A 246 -16.23 -8.79 16.17
N THR A 247 -16.42 -9.96 16.78
CA THR A 247 -16.76 -10.13 18.20
C THR A 247 -15.57 -9.85 19.12
N LYS A 248 -14.36 -10.31 18.73
CA LYS A 248 -13.10 -10.18 19.49
C LYS A 248 -12.64 -8.71 19.50
N LEU A 249 -12.65 -8.04 18.34
CA LEU A 249 -12.31 -6.62 18.23
C LEU A 249 -13.17 -5.73 19.14
N ARG A 250 -14.42 -6.13 19.42
CA ARG A 250 -15.33 -5.37 20.29
C ARG A 250 -14.88 -5.36 21.76
N VAL A 251 -14.18 -6.39 22.22
CA VAL A 251 -13.67 -6.48 23.60
C VAL A 251 -12.49 -5.51 23.78
N VAL A 252 -11.53 -5.52 22.85
CA VAL A 252 -10.33 -4.67 22.91
C VAL A 252 -10.53 -3.23 22.39
N ARG A 253 -11.69 -2.93 21.78
CA ARG A 253 -11.98 -1.65 21.09
C ARG A 253 -11.57 -0.40 21.87
N ALA A 254 -11.77 -0.37 23.19
CA ALA A 254 -11.43 0.79 24.00
C ALA A 254 -9.92 1.10 23.96
N VAL A 255 -9.06 0.08 24.10
CA VAL A 255 -7.60 0.25 24.01
C VAL A 255 -7.16 0.46 22.57
N ALA A 256 -7.70 -0.35 21.64
CA ALA A 256 -7.39 -0.24 20.21
C ALA A 256 -7.58 1.19 19.68
N VAL A 257 -8.74 1.81 19.98
CA VAL A 257 -9.09 3.14 19.45
C VAL A 257 -8.61 4.27 20.36
N LEU A 258 -8.99 4.30 21.65
CA LEU A 258 -8.66 5.42 22.53
C LEU A 258 -7.22 5.32 23.04
N GLY A 259 -6.72 4.11 23.30
CA GLY A 259 -5.31 3.87 23.61
C GLY A 259 -4.41 4.14 22.41
N GLY A 260 -4.77 3.67 21.21
CA GLY A 260 -4.04 4.02 19.98
C GLY A 260 -3.95 5.53 19.75
N LEU A 261 -5.08 6.24 19.83
CA LEU A 261 -5.11 7.70 19.69
C LEU A 261 -4.31 8.43 20.79
N LEU A 262 -4.34 7.91 22.02
CA LEU A 262 -3.54 8.43 23.13
C LEU A 262 -2.04 8.17 22.95
N GLN A 263 -1.64 7.02 22.40
CA GLN A 263 -0.25 6.71 22.08
C GLN A 263 0.30 7.65 21.00
N VAL A 264 -0.45 7.90 19.93
CA VAL A 264 -0.11 8.90 18.90
C VAL A 264 0.03 10.30 19.53
N LEU A 265 -0.91 10.69 20.40
CA LEU A 265 -0.85 11.99 21.10
C LEU A 265 0.36 12.14 22.02
N LEU A 266 0.66 11.12 22.84
CA LEU A 266 1.81 11.15 23.74
C LEU A 266 3.12 11.27 22.97
N PHE A 267 3.22 10.63 21.81
CA PHE A 267 4.37 10.79 20.89
C PHE A 267 4.47 12.20 20.30
N ILE A 268 3.37 12.75 19.79
CA ILE A 268 3.31 14.14 19.29
C ILE A 268 3.73 15.13 20.39
N CYS A 269 3.21 14.97 21.61
CA CYS A 269 3.55 15.84 22.74
C CYS A 269 5.02 15.71 23.14
N LEU A 270 5.53 14.47 23.27
CA LEU A 270 6.89 14.19 23.69
C LEU A 270 7.91 14.78 22.70
N CYS A 271 7.73 14.56 21.41
CA CYS A 271 8.64 15.07 20.38
C CYS A 271 8.46 16.58 20.14
N GLY A 272 7.24 17.13 20.21
CA GLY A 272 7.00 18.58 20.15
C GLY A 272 7.67 19.35 21.30
N ILE A 273 7.52 18.86 22.53
CA ILE A 273 8.20 19.42 23.72
C ILE A 273 9.72 19.26 23.58
N THR A 274 10.22 18.09 23.17
CA THR A 274 11.66 17.85 23.01
C THR A 274 12.27 18.77 21.96
N ALA A 275 11.61 18.97 20.81
CA ALA A 275 12.06 19.91 19.79
C ALA A 275 12.13 21.35 20.32
N SER A 276 11.08 21.80 21.02
CA SER A 276 11.05 23.13 21.63
C SER A 276 12.14 23.35 22.68
N LEU A 277 12.42 22.35 23.53
CA LEU A 277 13.51 22.40 24.51
C LEU A 277 14.90 22.39 23.86
N CYS A 278 15.06 21.75 22.71
CA CYS A 278 16.29 21.75 21.91
C CYS A 278 16.41 22.97 20.97
N GLY A 279 15.48 23.93 21.00
CA GLY A 279 15.48 25.11 20.13
C GLY A 279 15.07 24.86 18.67
N GLY A 280 14.53 23.69 18.35
CA GLY A 280 13.96 23.35 17.03
C GLY A 280 12.51 23.86 16.86
N LYS A 281 11.97 23.76 15.64
CA LYS A 281 10.60 24.19 15.36
C LYS A 281 9.59 23.25 16.05
N PRO A 282 8.52 23.77 16.69
CA PRO A 282 7.51 22.90 17.31
C PRO A 282 6.74 22.07 16.27
N SER A 283 6.49 22.59 15.07
CA SER A 283 5.83 21.85 13.97
C SER A 283 6.65 20.65 13.47
N GLU A 284 7.97 20.80 13.42
CA GLU A 284 8.94 19.74 13.12
C GLU A 284 8.93 18.66 14.21
N GLY A 285 8.91 19.06 15.49
CA GLY A 285 8.76 18.13 16.62
C GLY A 285 7.41 17.38 16.65
N VAL A 286 6.31 18.07 16.35
CA VAL A 286 4.97 17.48 16.20
C VAL A 286 4.96 16.47 15.04
N PHE A 287 5.59 16.81 13.91
CA PHE A 287 5.76 15.89 12.79
C PHE A 287 6.55 14.64 13.17
N VAL A 288 7.73 14.81 13.80
CA VAL A 288 8.59 13.69 14.23
C VAL A 288 7.84 12.78 15.20
N GLY A 289 7.08 13.34 16.14
CA GLY A 289 6.25 12.56 17.06
C GLY A 289 5.20 11.74 16.33
N ALA A 290 4.45 12.37 15.41
CA ALA A 290 3.45 11.66 14.61
C ALA A 290 4.09 10.54 13.75
N PHE A 291 5.19 10.83 13.06
CA PHE A 291 5.99 9.90 12.26
C PHE A 291 6.46 8.68 13.10
N LEU A 292 7.10 8.91 14.25
CA LEU A 292 7.59 7.83 15.12
C LEU A 292 6.46 7.01 15.75
N SER A 293 5.27 7.60 15.93
CA SER A 293 4.12 6.91 16.48
C SER A 293 3.60 5.77 15.58
N MET A 294 3.78 5.88 14.26
CA MET A 294 3.29 4.90 13.27
C MET A 294 4.15 3.63 13.29
N SER A 295 3.51 2.45 13.27
CA SER A 295 4.19 1.16 13.39
C SER A 295 4.06 0.33 12.11
N SER A 296 4.91 -0.67 11.91
CA SER A 296 4.85 -1.50 10.69
C SER A 296 3.69 -2.49 10.77
N THR A 297 2.62 -2.19 10.04
CA THR A 297 1.46 -3.06 9.99
C THR A 297 1.81 -4.38 9.30
N ALA A 298 2.36 -4.37 8.08
CA ALA A 298 2.63 -5.60 7.35
C ALA A 298 3.58 -6.56 8.09
N VAL A 299 4.69 -6.04 8.65
CA VAL A 299 5.70 -6.88 9.31
C VAL A 299 5.16 -7.46 10.63
N VAL A 300 4.53 -6.64 11.48
CA VAL A 300 3.97 -7.10 12.77
C VAL A 300 2.85 -8.12 12.58
N LEU A 301 1.98 -7.91 11.59
CA LEU A 301 0.92 -8.87 11.27
C LEU A 301 1.47 -10.22 10.82
N LYS A 302 2.46 -10.24 9.92
CA LYS A 302 3.08 -11.48 9.47
C LYS A 302 3.70 -12.26 10.64
N PHE A 303 4.35 -11.57 11.59
CA PHE A 303 4.83 -12.20 12.83
C PHE A 303 3.71 -12.74 13.72
N LEU A 304 2.61 -12.02 13.91
CA LEU A 304 1.48 -12.50 14.71
C LEU A 304 0.79 -13.72 14.09
N MET A 305 0.70 -13.79 12.75
CA MET A 305 0.17 -14.93 12.00
C MET A 305 1.12 -16.14 12.10
N GLU A 306 2.42 -15.97 11.86
CA GLU A 306 3.43 -17.04 12.00
C GLU A 306 3.55 -17.59 13.45
N LYS A 307 3.06 -16.84 14.45
CA LYS A 307 2.96 -17.29 15.85
C LYS A 307 1.54 -17.72 16.26
N ASN A 308 0.58 -17.80 15.34
CA ASN A 308 -0.85 -18.06 15.62
C ASN A 308 -1.43 -17.19 16.75
N SER A 309 -0.84 -16.01 16.95
CA SER A 309 -1.06 -15.13 18.11
C SER A 309 -2.03 -13.98 17.80
N THR A 310 -2.53 -13.89 16.56
CA THR A 310 -3.60 -12.97 16.14
C THR A 310 -4.84 -13.05 17.05
N ASN A 311 -5.12 -14.26 17.54
CA ASN A 311 -6.25 -14.56 18.42
C ASN A 311 -5.99 -14.29 19.92
N ALA A 312 -4.74 -14.09 20.36
CA ALA A 312 -4.40 -13.86 21.76
C ALA A 312 -4.71 -12.40 22.19
N LEU A 313 -4.90 -12.16 23.49
CA LEU A 313 -5.30 -10.82 23.98
C LEU A 313 -4.30 -9.71 23.60
N HIS A 314 -3.00 -9.99 23.64
CA HIS A 314 -1.98 -9.04 23.21
C HIS A 314 -2.07 -8.80 21.68
N GLY A 315 -2.17 -9.86 20.87
CA GLY A 315 -2.31 -9.76 19.42
C GLY A 315 -3.55 -8.96 19.01
N GLN A 316 -4.69 -9.19 19.67
CA GLN A 316 -5.91 -8.44 19.41
C GLN A 316 -5.79 -6.94 19.69
N VAL A 317 -5.10 -6.55 20.78
CA VAL A 317 -4.82 -5.14 21.09
C VAL A 317 -3.84 -4.55 20.08
N THR A 318 -2.73 -5.24 19.79
CA THR A 318 -1.73 -4.83 18.78
C THR A 318 -2.39 -4.58 17.42
N ILE A 319 -3.14 -5.56 16.90
CA ILE A 319 -3.87 -5.47 15.64
C ILE A 319 -4.87 -4.30 15.66
N GLY A 320 -5.66 -4.17 16.73
CA GLY A 320 -6.61 -3.08 16.87
C GLY A 320 -5.96 -1.68 16.88
N THR A 321 -4.74 -1.56 17.40
CA THR A 321 -3.96 -0.32 17.40
C THR A 321 -3.30 -0.05 16.04
N LEU A 322 -2.81 -1.08 15.33
CA LEU A 322 -2.30 -0.93 13.95
C LEU A 322 -3.39 -0.38 13.02
N ILE A 323 -4.59 -0.97 13.05
CA ILE A 323 -5.74 -0.50 12.25
C ILE A 323 -6.09 0.96 12.57
N LEU A 324 -5.91 1.41 13.83
CA LEU A 324 -6.11 2.81 14.22
C LEU A 324 -5.01 3.71 13.65
N GLN A 325 -3.76 3.27 13.68
CA GLN A 325 -2.63 4.00 13.09
C GLN A 325 -2.78 4.11 11.56
N ASP A 326 -3.16 3.03 10.86
CA ASP A 326 -3.45 3.05 9.41
C ASP A 326 -4.59 4.04 9.08
N CYS A 327 -5.69 4.02 9.86
CA CYS A 327 -6.74 5.04 9.75
C CYS A 327 -6.20 6.47 9.96
N ALA A 328 -5.24 6.64 10.87
CA ALA A 328 -4.65 7.93 11.18
C ALA A 328 -3.65 8.44 10.13
N VAL A 329 -3.12 7.60 9.23
CA VAL A 329 -2.27 8.04 8.11
C VAL A 329 -2.99 9.09 7.24
N GLY A 330 -4.26 8.86 6.92
CA GLY A 330 -5.05 9.80 6.11
C GLY A 330 -5.29 11.15 6.80
N LEU A 331 -5.51 11.12 8.13
CA LEU A 331 -5.59 12.34 8.94
C LEU A 331 -4.21 13.04 8.99
N LEU A 332 -3.14 12.29 9.18
CA LEU A 332 -1.79 12.83 9.29
C LEU A 332 -1.31 13.47 7.97
N PHE A 333 -1.67 12.92 6.81
CA PHE A 333 -1.39 13.56 5.51
C PHE A 333 -2.07 14.93 5.35
N ALA A 334 -3.33 15.07 5.76
CA ALA A 334 -4.05 16.35 5.67
C ALA A 334 -3.66 17.34 6.80
N LEU A 335 -2.84 16.91 7.77
CA LEU A 335 -2.22 17.73 8.81
C LEU A 335 -0.89 18.35 8.32
N LEU A 336 -0.18 17.71 7.38
CA LEU A 336 1.11 18.21 6.89
C LEU A 336 1.08 19.65 6.32
N PRO A 337 0.10 20.08 5.50
CA PRO A 337 0.06 21.45 4.98
C PRO A 337 -0.19 22.51 6.07
N ILE A 338 -0.66 22.11 7.25
CA ILE A 338 -0.82 22.99 8.41
C ILE A 338 0.53 23.16 9.11
N LEU A 339 1.25 22.05 9.34
CA LEU A 339 2.58 22.05 9.99
C LEU A 339 3.65 22.73 9.13
N GLY A 340 3.56 22.58 7.80
CA GLY A 340 4.42 23.27 6.83
C GLY A 340 4.01 24.73 6.54
N GLY A 341 3.02 25.29 7.25
CA GLY A 341 2.57 26.68 7.09
C GLY A 341 1.89 27.01 5.74
N THR A 342 1.66 26.02 4.87
CA THR A 342 1.11 26.20 3.52
C THR A 342 -0.40 26.42 3.51
N SER A 343 -1.10 26.11 4.62
CA SER A 343 -2.55 26.27 4.73
C SER A 343 -2.96 26.80 6.10
N ASN A 344 -3.92 27.74 6.11
CA ASN A 344 -4.48 28.31 7.32
C ASN A 344 -5.10 27.23 8.22
N VAL A 345 -4.92 27.36 9.55
CA VAL A 345 -5.40 26.39 10.56
C VAL A 345 -6.89 26.05 10.39
N LEU A 346 -7.73 27.02 10.00
CA LEU A 346 -9.16 26.81 9.73
C LEU A 346 -9.41 25.89 8.51
N GLN A 347 -8.65 26.06 7.43
CA GLN A 347 -8.73 25.22 6.22
C GLN A 347 -8.20 23.81 6.49
N GLY A 348 -7.14 23.71 7.30
CA GLY A 348 -6.65 22.46 7.84
C GLY A 348 -7.70 21.72 8.69
N LEU A 349 -8.38 22.42 9.59
CA LEU A 349 -9.47 21.88 10.42
C LEU A 349 -10.66 21.36 9.58
N ILE A 350 -10.98 22.06 8.49
CA ILE A 350 -12.00 21.60 7.52
C ILE A 350 -11.53 20.32 6.82
N SER A 351 -10.26 20.23 6.40
CA SER A 351 -9.68 19.00 5.80
C SER A 351 -9.67 17.82 6.76
N MET A 352 -9.27 18.04 8.03
CA MET A 352 -9.37 17.05 9.12
C MET A 352 -10.81 16.53 9.27
N THR A 353 -11.76 17.45 9.40
CA THR A 353 -13.17 17.13 9.61
C THR A 353 -13.76 16.39 8.42
N LYS A 354 -13.41 16.79 7.18
CA LYS A 354 -13.81 16.11 5.94
C LYS A 354 -13.30 14.66 5.89
N SER A 355 -12.00 14.45 6.14
CA SER A 355 -11.39 13.11 6.15
C SER A 355 -12.02 12.22 7.23
N LEU A 356 -12.22 12.74 8.44
CA LEU A 356 -12.89 12.03 9.53
C LEU A 356 -14.35 11.63 9.20
N VAL A 357 -15.13 12.56 8.64
CA VAL A 357 -16.53 12.30 8.24
C VAL A 357 -16.59 11.27 7.10
N MET A 358 -15.63 11.29 6.19
CA MET A 358 -15.52 10.35 5.07
C MET A 358 -15.11 8.94 5.56
N LEU A 359 -14.18 8.85 6.52
CA LEU A 359 -13.83 7.61 7.23
C LEU A 359 -15.04 7.01 7.97
N LEU A 360 -15.76 7.84 8.74
CA LEU A 360 -16.93 7.39 9.51
C LEU A 360 -18.10 6.97 8.61
N SER A 361 -18.34 7.65 7.49
CA SER A 361 -19.40 7.30 6.55
C SER A 361 -19.05 6.02 5.76
N PHE A 362 -17.82 5.86 5.29
CA PHE A 362 -17.32 4.64 4.66
C PHE A 362 -17.53 3.41 5.55
N LEU A 363 -17.04 3.46 6.80
CA LEU A 363 -17.20 2.37 7.76
C LEU A 363 -18.68 2.08 8.11
N ALA A 364 -19.54 3.10 8.14
CA ALA A 364 -20.98 2.92 8.34
C ALA A 364 -21.65 2.23 7.13
N ILE A 365 -21.31 2.65 5.91
CA ILE A 365 -21.83 2.08 4.66
C ILE A 365 -21.41 0.61 4.53
N LEU A 366 -20.12 0.28 4.73
CA LEU A 366 -19.64 -1.10 4.72
C LEU A 366 -20.30 -1.96 5.81
N SER A 367 -20.51 -1.42 7.01
CA SER A 367 -21.21 -2.11 8.11
C SER A 367 -22.70 -2.39 7.81
N ILE A 368 -23.34 -1.60 6.94
CA ILE A 368 -24.69 -1.90 6.41
C ILE A 368 -24.60 -2.95 5.30
N LEU A 369 -23.70 -2.75 4.32
CA LEU A 369 -23.52 -3.58 3.14
C LEU A 369 -23.16 -5.04 3.51
N SER A 370 -22.30 -5.22 4.50
CA SER A 370 -21.85 -6.52 5.05
C SER A 370 -23.00 -7.45 5.47
N ARG A 371 -24.14 -6.91 5.91
CA ARG A 371 -25.23 -7.72 6.48
C ARG A 371 -26.15 -8.36 5.44
N LYS A 372 -26.13 -7.87 4.20
CA LYS A 372 -27.06 -8.29 3.14
C LYS A 372 -26.37 -8.59 1.82
N CYS A 373 -25.42 -7.75 1.38
CA CYS A 373 -24.75 -7.93 0.10
C CYS A 373 -23.73 -9.07 0.16
N VAL A 374 -22.79 -9.05 1.12
CA VAL A 374 -21.71 -10.05 1.20
C VAL A 374 -22.23 -11.49 1.38
N PRO A 375 -23.20 -11.80 2.29
CA PRO A 375 -23.71 -13.16 2.44
C PRO A 375 -24.53 -13.63 1.24
N TRP A 376 -25.08 -12.71 0.44
CA TRP A 376 -25.77 -13.02 -0.81
C TRP A 376 -24.76 -13.28 -1.94
N PHE A 377 -23.79 -12.37 -2.12
CA PHE A 377 -22.73 -12.46 -3.12
C PHE A 377 -21.91 -13.74 -2.96
N LEU A 378 -21.40 -14.04 -1.76
CA LEU A 378 -20.58 -15.24 -1.55
C LEU A 378 -21.37 -16.54 -1.74
N LYS A 379 -22.67 -16.56 -1.39
CA LYS A 379 -23.54 -17.72 -1.64
C LYS A 379 -23.87 -17.89 -3.13
N LEU A 380 -24.09 -16.79 -3.84
CA LEU A 380 -24.23 -16.80 -5.30
C LEU A 380 -22.94 -17.32 -5.96
N MET A 381 -21.78 -16.82 -5.54
CA MET A 381 -20.49 -17.30 -6.03
C MET A 381 -20.34 -18.81 -5.82
N ILE A 382 -20.50 -19.32 -4.59
CA ILE A 382 -20.37 -20.77 -4.33
C ILE A 382 -21.39 -21.59 -5.13
N SER A 383 -22.63 -21.10 -5.28
CA SER A 383 -23.66 -21.79 -6.08
C SER A 383 -23.33 -21.87 -7.58
N LEU A 384 -22.45 -20.99 -8.09
CA LEU A 384 -21.95 -21.01 -9.47
C LEU A 384 -20.59 -21.71 -9.58
N SER A 385 -19.77 -21.67 -8.53
CA SER A 385 -18.42 -22.26 -8.44
C SER A 385 -18.42 -23.77 -8.18
N SER A 386 -19.57 -24.46 -8.33
CA SER A 386 -19.82 -25.82 -7.85
C SER A 386 -19.00 -26.95 -8.50
N GLN A 387 -17.99 -26.61 -9.33
CA GLN A 387 -17.01 -27.54 -9.91
C GLN A 387 -15.55 -27.02 -9.87
N THR A 388 -15.30 -25.72 -9.67
CA THR A 388 -13.94 -25.16 -9.61
C THR A 388 -13.83 -24.06 -8.54
N ASN A 389 -12.76 -24.08 -7.74
CA ASN A 389 -12.52 -23.07 -6.71
C ASN A 389 -12.01 -21.72 -7.25
N GLU A 390 -11.47 -21.72 -8.47
CA GLU A 390 -10.86 -20.58 -9.15
C GLU A 390 -11.80 -19.36 -9.25
N LEU A 391 -13.06 -19.61 -9.61
CA LEU A 391 -14.06 -18.55 -9.77
C LEU A 391 -14.41 -17.89 -8.42
N TYR A 392 -14.48 -18.66 -7.34
CA TYR A 392 -14.66 -18.15 -5.98
C TYR A 392 -13.42 -17.39 -5.47
N GLN A 393 -12.22 -17.91 -5.74
CA GLN A 393 -10.95 -17.25 -5.42
C GLN A 393 -10.86 -15.87 -6.11
N LEU A 394 -11.12 -15.83 -7.42
CA LEU A 394 -11.13 -14.61 -8.23
C LEU A 394 -12.19 -13.61 -7.73
N ALA A 395 -13.39 -14.07 -7.39
CA ALA A 395 -14.45 -13.20 -6.86
C ALA A 395 -14.13 -12.63 -5.46
N SER A 396 -13.45 -13.41 -4.61
CA SER A 396 -12.92 -12.93 -3.32
C SER A 396 -11.86 -11.84 -3.51
N VAL A 397 -10.90 -12.08 -4.41
CA VAL A 397 -9.87 -11.09 -4.78
C VAL A 397 -10.51 -9.83 -5.36
N ALA A 398 -11.43 -9.96 -6.32
CA ALA A 398 -12.13 -8.82 -6.93
C ALA A 398 -12.94 -8.02 -5.89
N PHE A 399 -13.61 -8.69 -4.94
CA PHE A 399 -14.31 -8.01 -3.84
C PHE A 399 -13.34 -7.23 -2.92
N CYS A 400 -12.21 -7.84 -2.55
CA CYS A 400 -11.15 -7.17 -1.79
C CYS A 400 -10.66 -5.90 -2.51
N LEU A 401 -10.28 -6.02 -3.79
CA LEU A 401 -9.74 -4.92 -4.59
C LEU A 401 -10.77 -3.81 -4.82
N LEU A 402 -12.04 -4.15 -5.06
CA LEU A 402 -13.11 -3.18 -5.26
C LEU A 402 -13.38 -2.35 -4.00
N VAL A 403 -13.38 -2.97 -2.81
CA VAL A 403 -13.58 -2.25 -1.54
C VAL A 403 -12.32 -1.45 -1.15
N ALA A 404 -11.11 -1.95 -1.44
CA ALA A 404 -9.86 -1.19 -1.29
C ALA A 404 -9.87 0.07 -2.18
N TRP A 405 -10.14 -0.08 -3.48
CA TRP A 405 -10.22 1.01 -4.45
C TRP A 405 -11.33 2.02 -4.10
N CYS A 406 -12.47 1.56 -3.57
CA CYS A 406 -13.51 2.43 -3.03
C CYS A 406 -13.01 3.29 -1.85
N SER A 407 -12.10 2.76 -1.01
CA SER A 407 -11.43 3.53 0.05
C SER A 407 -10.49 4.59 -0.51
N ASP A 408 -9.64 4.24 -1.49
CA ASP A 408 -8.74 5.19 -2.19
C ASP A 408 -9.52 6.35 -2.83
N LYS A 409 -10.62 6.07 -3.53
CA LYS A 409 -11.49 7.11 -4.12
C LYS A 409 -12.22 7.98 -3.09
N LEU A 410 -12.16 7.62 -1.80
CA LEU A 410 -12.62 8.41 -0.67
C LEU A 410 -11.45 9.04 0.12
N GLY A 411 -10.23 9.05 -0.41
CA GLY A 411 -9.05 9.61 0.25
C GLY A 411 -8.66 8.87 1.54
N LEU A 412 -9.06 7.59 1.64
CA LEU A 412 -8.67 6.67 2.71
C LEU A 412 -7.60 5.71 2.18
N SER A 413 -6.93 4.99 3.07
CA SER A 413 -5.91 3.99 2.73
C SER A 413 -6.51 2.73 2.08
N LEU A 414 -5.86 2.19 1.04
CA LEU A 414 -6.19 0.88 0.42
C LEU A 414 -6.18 -0.26 1.45
N GLU A 415 -5.27 -0.11 2.41
CA GLU A 415 -5.04 -0.91 3.61
C GLU A 415 -6.31 -1.02 4.48
N LEU A 416 -6.91 0.11 4.83
CA LEU A 416 -8.19 0.12 5.56
C LEU A 416 -9.32 -0.54 4.76
N GLY A 417 -9.44 -0.26 3.46
CA GLY A 417 -10.49 -0.84 2.63
C GLY A 417 -10.35 -2.36 2.49
N SER A 418 -9.14 -2.87 2.29
CA SER A 418 -8.85 -4.30 2.22
C SER A 418 -9.09 -5.02 3.55
N PHE A 419 -8.63 -4.46 4.68
CA PHE A 419 -8.96 -4.99 6.01
C PHE A 419 -10.47 -5.00 6.25
N ALA A 420 -11.17 -3.91 5.92
CA ALA A 420 -12.62 -3.82 6.07
C ALA A 420 -13.34 -4.88 5.23
N ALA A 421 -12.91 -5.12 3.98
CA ALA A 421 -13.44 -6.18 3.12
C ALA A 421 -13.31 -7.57 3.75
N GLY A 422 -12.13 -7.88 4.33
CA GLY A 422 -11.91 -9.13 5.05
C GLY A 422 -12.85 -9.26 6.25
N VAL A 423 -12.97 -8.20 7.06
CA VAL A 423 -13.90 -8.17 8.21
C VAL A 423 -15.36 -8.32 7.78
N MET A 424 -15.77 -7.80 6.61
CA MET A 424 -17.13 -8.02 6.10
C MET A 424 -17.39 -9.51 5.83
N ILE A 425 -16.43 -10.22 5.24
CA ILE A 425 -16.53 -11.66 4.98
C ILE A 425 -16.41 -12.48 6.29
N SER A 426 -15.62 -12.04 7.27
CA SER A 426 -15.47 -12.67 8.61
C SER A 426 -16.78 -12.84 9.39
N THR A 427 -17.83 -12.09 9.00
CA THR A 427 -19.18 -12.21 9.58
C THR A 427 -20.01 -13.36 8.99
N THR A 428 -19.46 -14.10 8.02
CA THR A 428 -20.11 -15.22 7.33
C THR A 428 -19.41 -16.54 7.65
N ASP A 429 -20.15 -17.64 7.55
CA ASP A 429 -19.66 -19.01 7.81
C ASP A 429 -18.59 -19.49 6.79
N LEU A 430 -18.26 -18.65 5.80
CA LEU A 430 -17.38 -18.95 4.67
C LEU A 430 -15.95 -18.44 4.85
N ALA A 431 -15.68 -17.63 5.88
CA ALA A 431 -14.42 -16.89 6.05
C ALA A 431 -13.16 -17.78 6.03
N GLN A 432 -13.24 -18.98 6.60
CA GLN A 432 -12.14 -19.97 6.57
C GLN A 432 -11.84 -20.44 5.14
N HIS A 433 -12.87 -20.78 4.36
CA HIS A 433 -12.71 -21.14 2.95
C HIS A 433 -12.20 -19.96 2.12
N THR A 434 -12.62 -18.73 2.43
CA THR A 434 -12.06 -17.53 1.79
C THR A 434 -10.56 -17.37 2.08
N LEU A 435 -10.14 -17.63 3.33
CA LEU A 435 -8.75 -17.51 3.76
C LEU A 435 -7.84 -18.53 3.06
N GLU A 436 -8.26 -19.79 3.00
CA GLU A 436 -7.53 -20.89 2.36
C GLU A 436 -7.29 -20.63 0.86
N GLN A 437 -8.29 -20.09 0.15
CA GLN A 437 -8.16 -19.75 -1.27
C GLN A 437 -7.26 -18.53 -1.53
N VAL A 438 -7.15 -17.60 -0.56
CA VAL A 438 -6.40 -16.33 -0.74
C VAL A 438 -5.00 -16.39 -0.14
N GLU A 439 -4.73 -17.34 0.76
CA GLU A 439 -3.41 -17.57 1.36
C GLU A 439 -2.24 -17.69 0.35
N PRO A 440 -2.34 -18.40 -0.79
CA PRO A 440 -1.25 -18.46 -1.77
C PRO A 440 -0.91 -17.08 -2.37
N ILE A 441 -1.94 -16.32 -2.76
CA ILE A 441 -1.83 -14.98 -3.34
C ILE A 441 -1.23 -14.02 -2.31
N ARG A 442 -1.77 -14.05 -1.08
CA ARG A 442 -1.26 -13.30 0.08
C ARG A 442 0.22 -13.57 0.33
N ASN A 443 0.63 -14.84 0.37
CA ASN A 443 2.00 -15.22 0.68
C ASN A 443 2.99 -14.78 -0.41
N PHE A 444 2.61 -14.90 -1.69
CA PHE A 444 3.43 -14.42 -2.82
C PHE A 444 3.62 -12.89 -2.79
N PHE A 445 2.52 -12.12 -2.79
CA PHE A 445 2.61 -10.66 -2.82
C PHE A 445 3.19 -10.08 -1.51
N ALA A 446 3.02 -10.72 -0.35
CA ALA A 446 3.68 -10.27 0.88
C ALA A 446 5.21 -10.42 0.84
N ALA A 447 5.74 -11.48 0.20
CA ALA A 447 7.19 -11.62 -0.01
C ALA A 447 7.73 -10.53 -0.95
N LEU A 448 6.98 -10.24 -2.03
CA LEU A 448 7.27 -9.15 -2.98
C LEU A 448 7.28 -7.78 -2.27
N PHE A 449 6.30 -7.52 -1.40
CA PHE A 449 6.22 -6.31 -0.58
C PHE A 449 7.40 -6.14 0.38
N LEU A 450 7.75 -7.20 1.10
CA LEU A 450 8.90 -7.18 2.03
C LEU A 450 10.22 -6.93 1.29
N ALA A 451 10.39 -7.50 0.09
CA ALA A 451 11.55 -7.22 -0.75
C ALA A 451 11.53 -5.79 -1.32
N SER A 452 10.37 -5.26 -1.72
CA SER A 452 10.24 -3.89 -2.22
C SER A 452 10.58 -2.84 -1.15
N ILE A 453 10.13 -3.02 0.10
CA ILE A 453 10.61 -2.24 1.27
C ILE A 453 12.14 -2.30 1.37
N GLY A 454 12.71 -3.49 1.20
CA GLY A 454 14.15 -3.70 1.20
C GLY A 454 14.89 -2.80 0.21
N MET A 455 14.36 -2.64 -1.01
CA MET A 455 15.02 -1.85 -2.06
C MET A 455 15.17 -0.36 -1.70
N LEU A 456 14.32 0.18 -0.83
CA LEU A 456 14.40 1.57 -0.33
C LEU A 456 15.58 1.80 0.64
N ILE A 457 16.29 0.74 1.03
CA ILE A 457 17.33 0.79 2.06
C ILE A 457 18.72 1.00 1.43
N HIS A 458 19.23 2.23 1.52
CA HIS A 458 20.58 2.58 1.10
C HIS A 458 21.66 2.02 2.04
N VAL A 459 22.16 0.81 1.76
CA VAL A 459 23.15 0.08 2.58
C VAL A 459 24.38 0.92 2.90
N HIS A 460 24.93 1.64 1.91
CA HIS A 460 26.12 2.47 2.11
C HIS A 460 25.88 3.61 3.12
N PHE A 461 24.72 4.26 3.08
CA PHE A 461 24.36 5.29 4.05
C PHE A 461 24.15 4.69 5.46
N LEU A 462 23.48 3.53 5.54
CA LEU A 462 23.30 2.81 6.80
C LEU A 462 24.63 2.41 7.44
N TRP A 463 25.62 2.00 6.65
CA TRP A 463 26.93 1.58 7.14
C TRP A 463 27.76 2.76 7.65
N ASN A 464 27.79 3.87 6.91
CA ASN A 464 28.59 5.06 7.25
C ASN A 464 28.10 5.79 8.51
N HIS A 465 26.84 5.58 8.92
CA HIS A 465 26.22 6.21 10.09
C HIS A 465 25.57 5.19 11.04
N VAL A 466 26.09 3.95 11.04
CA VAL A 466 25.50 2.82 11.79
C VAL A 466 25.44 3.08 13.29
N ASP A 467 26.35 3.89 13.83
CA ASP A 467 26.41 4.31 15.24
C ASP A 467 25.22 5.18 15.64
N ILE A 468 24.98 6.27 14.91
CA ILE A 468 23.89 7.22 15.15
C ILE A 468 22.55 6.56 14.84
N LEU A 469 22.47 5.78 13.74
CA LEU A 469 21.24 5.10 13.35
C LEU A 469 20.85 3.99 14.33
N LEU A 470 21.82 3.19 14.83
CA LEU A 470 21.54 2.17 15.84
C LEU A 470 21.14 2.80 17.18
N ALA A 471 21.80 3.88 17.61
CA ALA A 471 21.39 4.63 18.79
C ALA A 471 19.97 5.20 18.65
N SER A 472 19.62 5.75 17.48
CA SER A 472 18.28 6.23 17.14
C SER A 472 17.23 5.11 17.20
N VAL A 473 17.48 3.96 16.57
CA VAL A 473 16.56 2.81 16.61
C VAL A 473 16.38 2.26 18.02
N ILE A 474 17.46 2.15 18.81
CA ILE A 474 17.37 1.71 20.22
C ILE A 474 16.54 2.69 21.04
N LEU A 475 16.75 4.00 20.88
CA LEU A 475 15.98 5.04 21.56
C LEU A 475 14.49 4.97 21.19
N VAL A 476 14.16 4.89 19.90
CA VAL A 476 12.78 4.76 19.41
C VAL A 476 12.13 3.49 19.97
N VAL A 477 12.79 2.34 19.89
CA VAL A 477 12.27 1.06 20.39
C VAL A 477 12.00 1.11 21.89
N ILE A 478 12.91 1.69 22.69
CA ILE A 478 12.73 1.85 24.14
C ILE A 478 11.56 2.80 24.44
N VAL A 479 11.57 4.01 23.88
CA VAL A 479 10.52 5.02 24.13
C VAL A 479 9.14 4.50 23.69
N LYS A 480 9.06 3.87 22.52
CA LYS A 480 7.80 3.34 21.97
C LYS A 480 7.31 2.10 22.73
N THR A 481 8.20 1.24 23.21
CA THR A 481 7.85 0.17 24.15
C THR A 481 7.29 0.76 25.45
N VAL A 482 7.95 1.76 26.05
CA VAL A 482 7.55 2.36 27.33
C VAL A 482 6.22 3.09 27.22
N VAL A 483 6.06 4.02 26.27
CA VAL A 483 4.83 4.80 26.07
C VAL A 483 3.65 3.88 25.78
N THR A 484 3.81 2.92 24.86
CA THR A 484 2.73 1.99 24.50
C THR A 484 2.37 1.04 25.66
N SER A 485 3.37 0.54 26.40
CA SER A 485 3.13 -0.29 27.59
C SER A 485 2.40 0.49 28.69
N ALA A 486 2.77 1.76 28.91
CA ALA A 486 2.12 2.63 29.88
C ALA A 486 0.65 2.90 29.50
N VAL A 487 0.37 3.18 28.23
CA VAL A 487 -0.99 3.33 27.70
C VAL A 487 -1.81 2.05 27.89
N VAL A 488 -1.32 0.89 27.44
CA VAL A 488 -2.09 -0.37 27.55
C VAL A 488 -2.33 -0.75 29.03
N LYS A 489 -1.35 -0.50 29.91
CA LYS A 489 -1.50 -0.67 31.36
C LYS A 489 -2.52 0.30 31.98
N ALA A 490 -2.59 1.56 31.53
CA ALA A 490 -3.55 2.55 32.04
C ALA A 490 -5.01 2.15 31.76
N PHE A 491 -5.27 1.32 30.75
CA PHE A 491 -6.59 0.73 30.47
C PHE A 491 -6.85 -0.59 31.25
N GLY A 492 -6.03 -0.92 32.27
CA GLY A 492 -6.26 -2.03 33.19
C GLY A 492 -5.72 -3.40 32.75
N TYR A 493 -4.85 -3.45 31.74
CA TYR A 493 -4.26 -4.70 31.27
C TYR A 493 -3.02 -5.09 32.11
N ASN A 494 -2.82 -6.40 32.29
CA ASN A 494 -1.67 -6.93 33.04
C ASN A 494 -0.34 -6.48 32.43
N ASN A 495 0.65 -6.16 33.28
CA ASN A 495 1.99 -5.72 32.90
C ASN A 495 2.61 -6.59 31.77
N LYS A 496 2.44 -7.93 31.84
CA LYS A 496 2.92 -8.88 30.82
C LYS A 496 2.30 -8.57 29.46
N THR A 497 0.97 -8.48 29.37
CA THR A 497 0.24 -8.13 28.14
C THR A 497 0.64 -6.76 27.61
N SER A 498 0.76 -5.77 28.50
CA SER A 498 1.15 -4.41 28.13
C SER A 498 2.55 -4.35 27.52
N LEU A 499 3.52 -5.09 28.08
CA LEU A 499 4.88 -5.17 27.53
C LEU A 499 4.92 -5.91 26.19
N LEU A 500 4.16 -7.01 26.04
CA LEU A 500 4.06 -7.70 24.74
C LEU A 500 3.53 -6.75 23.66
N VAL A 501 2.45 -6.00 23.94
CA VAL A 501 1.90 -5.03 22.97
C VAL A 501 2.90 -3.91 22.70
N GLY A 502 3.56 -3.39 23.74
CA GLY A 502 4.58 -2.34 23.62
C GLY A 502 5.75 -2.73 22.71
N MET A 503 6.34 -3.91 22.91
CA MET A 503 7.41 -4.42 22.06
C MET A 503 6.93 -4.79 20.64
N SER A 504 5.67 -5.22 20.50
CA SER A 504 5.09 -5.58 19.18
C SER A 504 4.71 -4.36 18.32
N LEU A 505 4.72 -3.15 18.89
CA LEU A 505 4.47 -1.88 18.20
C LEU A 505 5.69 -0.94 18.23
N ALA A 506 6.84 -1.40 18.74
CA ALA A 506 8.00 -0.55 19.01
C ALA A 506 8.76 -0.07 17.76
N GLN A 507 8.43 -0.60 16.59
CA GLN A 507 9.11 -0.38 15.32
C GLN A 507 8.42 0.73 14.51
N ILE A 508 9.11 1.35 13.54
CA ILE A 508 8.53 2.36 12.64
C ILE A 508 7.91 1.67 11.41
N GLY A 509 6.80 2.21 10.89
CA GLY A 509 6.06 1.62 9.76
C GLY A 509 6.50 2.06 8.37
N GLU A 510 6.18 1.23 7.38
CA GLU A 510 6.36 1.44 5.94
C GLU A 510 5.81 2.80 5.47
N PHE A 511 4.60 3.18 5.90
CA PHE A 511 3.97 4.46 5.53
C PHE A 511 4.72 5.69 6.06
N ALA A 512 5.65 5.51 7.01
CA ALA A 512 6.52 6.59 7.45
C ALA A 512 7.45 7.08 6.31
N PHE A 513 7.84 6.22 5.35
CA PHE A 513 8.59 6.65 4.15
C PHE A 513 7.78 7.63 3.30
N VAL A 514 6.54 7.28 2.96
CA VAL A 514 5.63 8.14 2.18
C VAL A 514 5.32 9.44 2.92
N LEU A 515 5.16 9.35 4.25
CA LEU A 515 4.92 10.51 5.11
C LEU A 515 6.11 11.47 5.15
N LEU A 516 7.33 10.94 5.30
CA LEU A 516 8.57 11.71 5.32
C LEU A 516 8.87 12.36 3.97
N SER A 517 8.64 11.64 2.86
CA SER A 517 8.72 12.20 1.51
C SER A 517 7.77 13.39 1.34
N ARG A 518 6.49 13.26 1.73
CA ARG A 518 5.52 14.37 1.67
C ARG A 518 5.88 15.55 2.59
N ALA A 519 6.45 15.30 3.77
CA ALA A 519 6.91 16.36 4.65
C ALA A 519 8.15 17.10 4.09
N SER A 520 9.06 16.39 3.43
CA SER A 520 10.21 17.01 2.74
C SER A 520 9.76 17.89 1.58
N ASN A 521 8.79 17.44 0.77
CA ASN A 521 8.21 18.25 -0.32
C ASN A 521 7.50 19.53 0.20
N LEU A 522 7.06 19.53 1.45
CA LEU A 522 6.46 20.68 2.14
C LEU A 522 7.47 21.49 2.98
N HIS A 523 8.78 21.25 2.82
CA HIS A 523 9.86 21.98 3.54
C HIS A 523 9.71 21.94 5.08
N LEU A 524 9.08 20.88 5.59
CA LEU A 524 8.81 20.65 7.01
C LEU A 524 9.93 19.84 7.69
N VAL A 525 10.61 18.98 6.93
CA VAL A 525 11.79 18.21 7.37
C VAL A 525 12.78 18.14 6.21
N GLU A 526 14.00 18.61 6.43
CA GLU A 526 15.03 18.72 5.39
C GLU A 526 16.40 18.19 5.84
N GLY A 527 17.28 17.98 4.86
CA GLY A 527 18.70 17.71 5.08
C GLY A 527 18.98 16.59 6.09
N LYS A 528 19.75 16.89 7.14
CA LYS A 528 20.23 15.89 8.10
C LYS A 528 19.10 15.16 8.84
N LEU A 529 17.98 15.83 9.15
CA LEU A 529 16.86 15.18 9.83
C LEU A 529 16.13 14.22 8.88
N TYR A 530 15.94 14.60 7.61
CA TYR A 530 15.37 13.70 6.61
C TYR A 530 16.16 12.39 6.51
N LEU A 531 17.49 12.48 6.32
CA LEU A 531 18.35 11.30 6.22
C LEU A 531 18.38 10.47 7.51
N LEU A 532 18.37 11.12 8.69
CA LEU A 532 18.31 10.44 9.99
C LEU A 532 17.02 9.64 10.17
N LEU A 533 15.86 10.25 9.87
CA LEU A 533 14.55 9.59 9.99
C LEU A 533 14.41 8.46 8.95
N LEU A 534 14.85 8.69 7.71
CA LEU A 534 14.86 7.70 6.64
C LEU A 534 15.67 6.46 7.03
N GLY A 535 16.91 6.66 7.48
CA GLY A 535 17.79 5.59 7.94
C GLY A 535 17.27 4.89 9.21
N THR A 536 16.63 5.63 10.12
CA THR A 536 16.04 5.06 11.34
C THR A 536 14.86 4.15 11.00
N THR A 537 13.97 4.53 10.08
CA THR A 537 12.88 3.66 9.61
C THR A 537 13.42 2.41 8.92
N ALA A 538 14.36 2.58 7.99
CA ALA A 538 14.99 1.47 7.28
C ALA A 538 15.64 0.46 8.25
N LEU A 539 16.46 0.94 9.19
CA LEU A 539 17.12 0.09 10.17
C LEU A 539 16.14 -0.48 11.21
N SER A 540 15.07 0.24 11.56
CA SER A 540 13.98 -0.28 12.41
C SER A 540 13.27 -1.46 11.74
N LEU A 541 13.00 -1.39 10.44
CA LEU A 541 12.36 -2.48 9.70
C LEU A 541 13.30 -3.70 9.59
N VAL A 542 14.59 -3.48 9.26
CA VAL A 542 15.62 -4.55 9.25
C VAL A 542 15.76 -5.24 10.62
N THR A 543 15.72 -4.48 11.72
CA THR A 543 15.87 -5.01 13.08
C THR A 543 14.57 -5.56 13.68
N THR A 544 13.41 -5.36 13.03
CA THR A 544 12.09 -5.83 13.51
C THR A 544 12.07 -7.34 13.82
N PRO A 545 12.56 -8.23 12.94
CA PRO A 545 12.62 -9.69 13.22
C PRO A 545 13.46 -10.05 14.46
N LEU A 546 14.55 -9.30 14.70
CA LEU A 546 15.41 -9.50 15.86
C LEU A 546 14.70 -9.09 17.15
N LEU A 547 13.95 -7.98 17.12
CA LEU A 547 13.13 -7.56 18.26
C LEU A 547 12.04 -8.57 18.61
N PHE A 548 11.34 -9.11 17.61
CA PHE A 548 10.36 -10.21 17.83
C PHE A 548 11.02 -11.49 18.39
N LYS A 549 12.25 -11.80 17.97
CA LYS A 549 13.05 -12.91 18.53
C LYS A 549 13.51 -12.63 19.98
N LEU A 550 13.60 -11.36 20.38
CA LEU A 550 14.00 -10.92 21.72
C LEU A 550 12.82 -10.89 22.73
N ILE A 551 11.57 -10.70 22.30
CA ILE A 551 10.38 -10.62 23.19
C ILE A 551 10.36 -11.75 24.24
N PRO A 552 10.53 -13.05 23.91
CA PRO A 552 10.49 -14.12 24.91
C PRO A 552 11.60 -14.02 25.97
N ALA A 553 12.78 -13.52 25.58
CA ALA A 553 13.91 -13.34 26.49
C ALA A 553 13.66 -12.16 27.45
N VAL A 554 13.09 -11.05 26.97
CA VAL A 554 12.72 -9.90 27.83
C VAL A 554 11.58 -10.28 28.78
N VAL A 555 10.59 -11.05 28.32
CA VAL A 555 9.52 -11.56 29.19
C VAL A 555 10.07 -12.48 30.28
N HIS A 556 10.96 -13.42 29.93
CA HIS A 556 11.62 -14.30 30.90
C HIS A 556 12.48 -13.51 31.90
N LEU A 557 13.23 -12.51 31.44
CA LEU A 557 13.99 -11.60 32.30
C LEU A 557 13.06 -10.82 33.24
N GLY A 558 11.91 -10.36 32.77
CA GLY A 558 10.89 -9.70 33.59
C GLY A 558 10.27 -10.61 34.66
N VAL A 559 10.08 -11.91 34.38
CA VAL A 559 9.69 -12.91 35.38
C VAL A 559 10.80 -13.09 36.43
N LEU A 560 12.06 -13.21 35.99
CA LEU A 560 13.22 -13.36 36.88
C LEU A 560 13.43 -12.12 37.78
N LEU A 561 13.19 -10.92 37.25
CA LEU A 561 13.16 -9.64 37.98
C LEU A 561 11.86 -9.42 38.79
N ARG A 562 10.95 -10.40 38.85
CA ARG A 562 9.66 -10.36 39.56
C ARG A 562 8.71 -9.22 39.13
N TRP A 563 8.85 -8.69 37.91
CA TRP A 563 7.92 -7.71 37.33
C TRP A 563 6.56 -8.33 36.98
N PHE A 564 6.54 -9.65 36.83
CA PHE A 564 5.37 -10.50 36.65
C PHE A 564 5.43 -11.65 37.66
N PRO A 565 4.29 -12.20 38.13
CA PRO A 565 4.29 -13.50 38.77
C PRO A 565 4.80 -14.57 37.76
N PRO A 566 5.47 -15.63 38.22
CA PRO A 566 5.81 -16.75 37.35
C PRO A 566 4.52 -17.40 36.82
N ASP A 567 4.48 -17.66 35.52
CA ASP A 567 3.35 -18.34 34.89
C ASP A 567 3.15 -19.74 35.50
N SER A 568 1.91 -20.12 35.79
CA SER A 568 1.60 -21.52 36.08
C SER A 568 1.97 -22.39 34.87
N PRO A 569 2.52 -23.61 35.06
CA PRO A 569 3.18 -24.39 33.99
C PRO A 569 2.27 -24.87 32.84
N SER A 570 1.00 -24.46 32.80
CA SER A 570 0.02 -24.79 31.77
C SER A 570 0.26 -24.09 30.42
N GLU A 571 0.81 -22.86 30.36
CA GLU A 571 0.95 -22.13 29.09
C GLU A 571 2.19 -22.53 28.25
N PHE A 572 3.18 -23.22 28.82
CA PHE A 572 4.39 -23.65 28.08
C PHE A 572 4.27 -25.01 27.38
N GLY A 573 3.20 -25.77 27.60
CA GLY A 573 3.05 -27.16 27.12
C GLY A 573 3.18 -27.33 25.59
N PHE A 574 2.69 -26.36 24.82
CA PHE A 574 2.63 -26.42 23.35
C PHE A 574 3.98 -26.58 22.64
N LYS A 575 5.12 -26.32 23.33
CA LYS A 575 6.45 -26.52 22.75
C LYS A 575 7.05 -27.92 23.00
N SER A 576 6.51 -28.69 23.95
CA SER A 576 6.97 -30.06 24.23
C SER A 576 6.27 -31.11 23.40
N ASP A 577 4.99 -30.91 23.06
CA ASP A 577 4.21 -31.92 22.34
C ASP A 577 4.51 -31.98 20.85
N ASN A 578 4.92 -30.87 20.19
CA ASN A 578 5.37 -30.94 18.80
C ASN A 578 6.65 -31.78 18.65
N PHE A 579 7.65 -31.62 19.54
CA PHE A 579 8.85 -32.46 19.52
C PHE A 579 8.54 -33.94 19.77
N ARG A 580 7.54 -34.26 20.60
CA ARG A 580 7.05 -35.64 20.77
C ARG A 580 6.26 -36.14 19.56
N SER A 581 5.44 -35.27 18.93
CA SER A 581 4.63 -35.58 17.75
C SER A 581 5.49 -35.89 16.53
N ASP A 582 6.50 -35.07 16.24
CA ASP A 582 7.40 -35.30 15.13
C ASP A 582 8.31 -36.51 15.38
N SER A 583 8.82 -36.70 16.60
CA SER A 583 9.58 -37.91 16.96
C SER A 583 8.72 -39.19 16.88
N ALA A 584 7.44 -39.12 17.23
CA ALA A 584 6.49 -40.23 17.08
C ALA A 584 6.19 -40.52 15.61
N LYS A 585 5.90 -39.50 14.79
CA LYS A 585 5.71 -39.64 13.33
C LYS A 585 6.96 -40.22 12.66
N GLN A 586 8.15 -39.77 13.06
CA GLN A 586 9.42 -40.24 12.50
C GLN A 586 9.72 -41.70 12.92
N ARG A 587 9.34 -42.13 14.13
CA ARG A 587 9.36 -43.56 14.51
C ARG A 587 8.35 -44.39 13.71
N ILE A 588 7.11 -43.91 13.54
CA ILE A 588 6.07 -44.60 12.78
C ILE A 588 6.48 -44.73 11.30
N ALA A 589 7.09 -43.70 10.72
CA ALA A 589 7.59 -43.70 9.35
C ALA A 589 8.79 -44.65 9.14
N LEU A 590 9.59 -44.93 10.18
CA LEU A 590 10.66 -45.93 10.13
C LEU A 590 10.10 -47.36 10.28
N VAL A 591 9.29 -47.62 11.31
CA VAL A 591 8.66 -48.92 11.55
C VAL A 591 7.79 -49.37 10.37
N SER A 592 7.08 -48.45 9.72
CA SER A 592 6.30 -48.73 8.51
C SER A 592 7.16 -48.98 7.26
N LYS A 593 8.46 -48.69 7.30
CA LYS A 593 9.40 -48.93 6.19
C LYS A 593 10.09 -50.29 6.32
N ASP A 594 10.43 -50.68 7.54
CA ASP A 594 10.97 -52.01 7.85
C ASP A 594 9.91 -53.10 7.59
N LEU A 595 8.65 -52.87 7.98
CA LEU A 595 7.50 -53.76 7.70
C LEU A 595 7.11 -53.90 6.21
N ILE A 596 7.76 -53.17 5.30
CA ILE A 596 7.57 -53.31 3.85
C ILE A 596 8.72 -54.12 3.21
N HIS A 597 9.74 -54.49 4.00
CA HIS A 597 10.93 -55.22 3.52
C HIS A 597 11.04 -56.69 3.99
N GLU A 598 10.18 -57.14 4.91
CA GLU A 598 10.06 -58.56 5.34
C GLU A 598 8.62 -59.09 5.10
N GLY A 599 8.16 -59.08 3.85
CA GLY A 599 6.84 -59.58 3.43
C GLY A 599 6.87 -60.24 2.05
#